data_AF-A0A1J7BEA7-F1
#
_entry.id   AF-A0A1J7BEA7-F1
#
_cell.length_a   1.000
_cell.length_b   1.000
_cell.length_c   1.000
_cell.angle_alpha   90.00
_cell.angle_beta   90.00
_cell.angle_gamma   90.00
#
_symmetry.space_group_name_H-M   'P 1'
#
loop_
_entity.id
_entity.type
_entity.pdbx_description
1 polymer ?
#
loop_
_entity_poly.entity_id
_entity_poly.type
_entity_poly.pdbx_seq_one_letter_code
_entity_poly.pdbx_strand_id
1 'polypeptide(L)'
;MTTSPPPTDHGPFGLVVAVPATTAEAPFNANLREILLATVPLAIRQQPDLGRAEMMRTAQKFARQIGSHGDDLQFGGRHRGATLSALISGFALLSRAEGGVTALGVHACRAPHEGCPGAH
;
A
#
# COMPACT_ATOMS: atom_id res chain seq x y z
N MET A 1 33.29 16.20 6.73
CA MET A 1 31.92 15.71 7.03
C MET A 1 31.68 14.51 6.13
N THR A 2 31.82 13.29 6.66
CA THR A 2 31.55 12.05 5.92
C THR A 2 30.05 11.83 5.90
N THR A 3 29.40 12.10 4.77
CA THR A 3 28.01 11.74 4.53
C THR A 3 27.93 10.22 4.40
N SER A 4 27.22 9.55 5.32
CA SER A 4 26.90 8.13 5.17
C SER A 4 26.19 7.90 3.82
N PRO A 5 26.44 6.76 3.16
CA PRO A 5 25.68 6.40 1.97
C PRO A 5 24.19 6.32 2.32
N PRO A 6 23.29 6.69 1.38
CA PRO A 6 21.86 6.58 1.62
C PRO A 6 21.50 5.13 1.97
N PRO A 7 20.52 4.91 2.87
CA PRO A 7 20.08 3.57 3.21
C PRO A 7 19.67 2.83 1.93
N THR A 8 19.97 1.54 1.84
CA THR A 8 19.60 0.71 0.69
C THR A 8 18.19 0.12 0.82
N ASP A 9 17.55 0.29 1.97
CA ASP A 9 16.24 -0.27 2.34
C ASP A 9 15.56 0.66 3.36
N HIS A 10 14.23 0.78 3.31
CA HIS A 10 13.41 1.45 4.31
C HIS A 10 13.16 0.61 5.57
N GLY A 11 13.71 -0.61 5.61
CA GLY A 11 13.59 -1.53 6.73
C GLY A 11 12.32 -2.38 6.65
N PRO A 12 12.00 -3.13 7.72
CA PRO A 12 11.07 -4.25 7.63
C PRO A 12 9.59 -3.83 7.46
N PHE A 13 9.30 -2.53 7.60
CA PHE A 13 7.97 -1.95 7.45
C PHE A 13 7.80 -1.20 6.12
N GLY A 14 8.88 -1.05 5.32
CA GLY A 14 8.91 -0.16 4.18
C GLY A 14 8.70 1.30 4.56
N LEU A 15 8.55 2.15 3.55
CA LEU A 15 8.10 3.52 3.67
C LEU A 15 6.63 3.57 3.23
N VAL A 16 5.76 4.10 4.09
CA VAL A 16 4.34 4.33 3.78
C VAL A 16 4.00 5.75 4.19
N VAL A 17 3.63 6.58 3.22
CA VAL A 17 3.42 8.02 3.43
C VAL A 17 2.15 8.50 2.76
N ALA A 18 1.58 9.59 3.30
CA ALA A 18 0.45 10.26 2.68
C ALA A 18 0.94 10.99 1.41
N VAL A 19 0.10 11.00 0.37
CA VAL A 19 0.30 11.80 -0.83
C VAL A 19 -0.78 12.87 -0.88
N PRO A 20 -0.43 14.15 -1.13
CA PRO A 20 -1.41 15.23 -1.15
C PRO A 20 -2.54 14.96 -2.14
N ALA A 21 -3.79 15.14 -1.71
CA ALA A 21 -4.92 15.15 -2.63
C ALA A 21 -4.90 16.45 -3.45
N THR A 22 -5.16 16.35 -4.75
CA THR A 22 -5.24 17.51 -5.65
C THR A 22 -6.55 18.29 -5.52
N THR A 23 -7.52 17.76 -4.77
CA THR A 23 -8.86 18.32 -4.55
C THR A 23 -9.32 18.07 -3.12
N ALA A 24 -10.37 18.76 -2.68
CA ALA A 24 -11.01 18.50 -1.39
C ALA A 24 -11.36 17.00 -1.25
N GLU A 25 -10.84 16.37 -0.20
CA GLU A 25 -10.93 14.93 0.00
C GLU A 25 -12.27 14.58 0.66
N ALA A 26 -13.03 13.65 0.07
CA ALA A 26 -14.25 13.13 0.68
C ALA A 26 -13.94 12.42 2.01
N PRO A 27 -14.81 12.46 3.03
CA PRO A 27 -14.54 11.86 4.34
C PRO A 27 -14.17 10.37 4.29
N PHE A 28 -14.78 9.61 3.36
CA PHE A 28 -14.43 8.20 3.14
C PHE A 28 -12.96 8.03 2.73
N ASN A 29 -12.47 8.86 1.79
CA ASN A 29 -11.09 8.79 1.29
C ASN A 29 -10.10 9.12 2.40
N ALA A 30 -10.38 10.17 3.19
CA ALA A 30 -9.54 10.54 4.33
C ALA A 30 -9.45 9.38 5.36
N ASN A 31 -10.59 8.79 5.74
CA ASN A 31 -10.61 7.66 6.66
C ASN A 31 -9.89 6.43 6.09
N LEU A 32 -10.06 6.15 4.80
CA LEU A 32 -9.38 5.05 4.13
C LEU A 32 -7.86 5.27 4.12
N ARG A 33 -7.40 6.49 3.82
CA ARG A 33 -5.99 6.87 3.87
C ARG A 33 -5.40 6.61 5.25
N GLU A 34 -6.06 7.08 6.32
CA GLU A 34 -5.58 6.86 7.69
C GLU A 34 -5.47 5.37 8.04
N ILE A 35 -6.45 4.55 7.63
CA ILE A 35 -6.40 3.10 7.82
C ILE A 35 -5.21 2.50 7.06
N LEU A 36 -5.00 2.89 5.80
CA LEU A 36 -3.89 2.39 4.99
C LEU A 36 -2.54 2.78 5.58
N LEU A 37 -2.37 4.04 6.01
CA LEU A 37 -1.15 4.52 6.68
C LEU A 37 -0.83 3.70 7.94
N ALA A 38 -1.86 3.36 8.74
CA ALA A 38 -1.69 2.60 9.97
C ALA A 38 -1.41 1.10 9.72
N THR A 39 -1.96 0.50 8.65
CA THR A 39 -2.01 -0.96 8.50
C THR A 39 -1.09 -1.52 7.43
N VAL A 40 -0.80 -0.77 6.36
CA VAL A 40 0.09 -1.23 5.28
C VAL A 40 1.50 -1.54 5.79
N PRO A 41 2.14 -0.76 6.69
CA PRO A 41 3.45 -1.11 7.24
C PRO A 41 3.45 -2.50 7.91
N LEU A 42 2.40 -2.80 8.69
CA LEU A 42 2.25 -4.10 9.36
C LEU A 42 2.07 -5.23 8.34
N ALA A 43 1.26 -4.98 7.30
CA ALA A 43 1.07 -5.95 6.23
C ALA A 43 2.36 -6.19 5.43
N ILE A 44 3.18 -5.16 5.17
CA ILE A 44 4.50 -5.30 4.54
C ILE A 44 5.37 -6.25 5.35
N ARG A 45 5.41 -6.06 6.69
CA ARG A 45 6.18 -6.90 7.61
C ARG A 45 5.69 -8.36 7.64
N GLN A 46 4.39 -8.57 7.46
CA GLN A 46 3.76 -9.90 7.51
C GLN A 46 3.77 -10.64 6.17
N GLN A 47 4.11 -9.95 5.08
CA GLN A 47 4.13 -10.57 3.76
C GLN A 47 5.15 -11.70 3.70
N PRO A 48 4.74 -12.90 3.25
CA PRO A 48 5.68 -13.99 3.00
C PRO A 48 6.59 -13.65 1.82
N ASP A 49 7.78 -14.23 1.80
CA ASP A 49 8.65 -14.14 0.64
C ASP A 49 8.13 -15.07 -0.47
N LEU A 50 7.29 -14.50 -1.33
CA LEU A 50 6.70 -15.21 -2.47
C LEU A 50 7.56 -15.10 -3.72
N GLY A 51 7.73 -16.21 -4.42
CA GLY A 51 8.25 -16.20 -5.79
C GLY A 51 7.30 -15.48 -6.77
N ARG A 52 7.83 -15.01 -7.90
CA ARG A 52 7.12 -14.16 -8.88
C ARG A 52 5.76 -14.71 -9.31
N ALA A 53 5.67 -16.01 -9.61
CA ALA A 53 4.42 -16.63 -10.06
C ALA A 53 3.33 -16.62 -8.96
N GLU A 54 3.71 -16.86 -7.70
CA GLU A 54 2.78 -16.85 -6.57
C GLU A 54 2.35 -15.42 -6.21
N MET A 55 3.27 -14.47 -6.31
CA MET A 55 2.96 -13.04 -6.20
C MET A 55 1.92 -12.61 -7.23
N MET A 56 2.07 -13.00 -8.50
CA MET A 56 1.08 -12.69 -9.54
C MET A 56 -0.29 -13.31 -9.27
N ARG A 57 -0.34 -14.58 -8.82
CA ARG A 57 -1.60 -15.24 -8.43
C ARG A 57 -2.27 -14.53 -7.26
N THR A 58 -1.48 -14.16 -6.25
CA THR A 58 -1.93 -13.44 -5.05
C THR A 58 -2.47 -12.06 -5.43
N ALA A 59 -1.75 -11.29 -6.26
CA ALA A 59 -2.19 -10.00 -6.76
C ALA A 59 -3.53 -10.09 -7.49
N GLN A 60 -3.70 -11.08 -8.37
CA GLN A 60 -4.97 -11.31 -9.06
C GLN A 60 -6.11 -11.66 -8.10
N LYS A 61 -5.84 -12.44 -7.05
CA LYS A 61 -6.85 -12.75 -6.02
C LYS A 61 -7.32 -11.49 -5.31
N PHE A 62 -6.40 -10.61 -4.90
CA PHE A 62 -6.76 -9.34 -4.27
C PHE A 62 -7.52 -8.42 -5.23
N ALA A 63 -7.05 -8.29 -6.48
CA ALA A 63 -7.72 -7.49 -7.50
C ALA A 63 -9.16 -7.96 -7.75
N ARG A 64 -9.39 -9.27 -7.82
CA ARG A 64 -10.75 -9.83 -7.93
C ARG A 64 -11.61 -9.50 -6.72
N GLN A 65 -11.11 -9.68 -5.50
CA GLN A 65 -11.85 -9.34 -4.28
C GLN A 65 -12.25 -7.85 -4.25
N ILE A 66 -11.32 -6.97 -4.61
CA ILE A 66 -11.54 -5.51 -4.63
C ILE A 66 -12.53 -5.14 -5.75
N GLY A 67 -12.36 -5.69 -6.95
CA GLY A 67 -13.23 -5.39 -8.09
C GLY A 67 -14.67 -5.88 -7.90
N SER A 68 -14.86 -7.02 -7.23
CA SER A 68 -16.20 -7.58 -7.00
C SER A 68 -16.95 -6.95 -5.82
N HIS A 69 -16.26 -6.31 -4.88
CA HIS A 69 -16.84 -5.89 -3.58
C HIS A 69 -16.31 -4.54 -3.10
N GLY A 70 -15.92 -3.64 -4.02
CA GLY A 70 -15.42 -2.31 -3.70
C GLY A 70 -16.51 -1.38 -3.16
N ASP A 71 -17.75 -1.58 -3.60
CA ASP A 71 -18.95 -0.92 -3.10
C ASP A 71 -19.22 -1.26 -1.62
N ASP A 72 -19.06 -2.53 -1.23
CA ASP A 72 -19.15 -2.97 0.17
C ASP A 72 -18.15 -2.23 1.07
N LEU A 73 -16.97 -1.87 0.54
CA LEU A 73 -15.98 -1.09 1.28
C LEU A 73 -16.46 0.35 1.53
N GLN A 74 -17.10 0.96 0.54
CA GLN A 74 -17.52 2.36 0.57
C GLN A 74 -18.84 2.58 1.29
N PHE A 75 -19.83 1.73 1.04
CA PHE A 75 -21.20 1.88 1.53
C PHE A 75 -21.55 0.92 2.66
N GLY A 76 -20.64 0.01 3.00
CA GLY A 76 -20.88 -1.06 3.95
C GLY A 76 -21.52 -2.27 3.28
N GLY A 77 -21.21 -3.45 3.80
CA GLY A 77 -21.70 -4.70 3.24
C GLY A 77 -21.02 -5.90 3.85
N ARG A 78 -21.46 -7.09 3.46
CA ARG A 78 -20.97 -8.36 4.01
C ARG A 78 -19.48 -8.56 3.79
N HIS A 79 -18.95 -8.07 2.68
CA HIS A 79 -17.57 -8.30 2.27
C HIS A 79 -16.62 -7.15 2.62
N ARG A 80 -17.10 -6.09 3.30
CA ARG A 80 -16.30 -4.90 3.66
C ARG A 80 -14.95 -5.24 4.27
N GLY A 81 -14.93 -6.10 5.30
CA GLY A 81 -13.70 -6.50 5.99
C GLY A 81 -12.72 -7.27 5.10
N ALA A 82 -13.24 -8.19 4.28
CA ALA A 82 -12.44 -8.95 3.33
C ALA A 82 -11.86 -8.07 2.22
N THR A 83 -12.64 -7.12 1.71
CA THR A 83 -12.19 -6.14 0.71
C THR A 83 -11.12 -5.21 1.28
N LEU A 84 -11.32 -4.69 2.50
CA LEU A 84 -10.31 -3.87 3.17
C LEU A 84 -8.99 -4.63 3.37
N SER A 85 -9.07 -5.88 3.85
CA SER A 85 -7.90 -6.74 4.03
C SER A 85 -7.18 -7.02 2.70
N ALA A 86 -7.92 -7.26 1.62
CA ALA A 86 -7.36 -7.44 0.29
C ALA A 86 -6.67 -6.17 -0.23
N LEU A 87 -7.24 -4.99 0.03
CA LEU A 87 -6.64 -3.70 -0.34
C LEU A 87 -5.32 -3.47 0.41
N ILE A 88 -5.32 -3.61 1.73
CA ILE A 88 -4.11 -3.47 2.57
C ILE A 88 -3.01 -4.45 2.10
N SER A 89 -3.39 -5.72 1.88
CA SER A 89 -2.46 -6.75 1.41
C SER A 89 -1.96 -6.47 -0.01
N GLY A 90 -2.81 -5.90 -0.87
CA GLY A 90 -2.45 -5.46 -2.22
C GLY A 90 -1.38 -4.37 -2.20
N PHE A 91 -1.54 -3.35 -1.36
CA PHE A 91 -0.49 -2.32 -1.15
C PHE A 91 0.82 -2.93 -0.66
N ALA A 92 0.75 -3.83 0.33
CA ALA A 92 1.94 -4.48 0.87
C ALA A 92 2.68 -5.39 -0.13
N LEU A 93 1.94 -5.98 -1.08
CA LEU A 93 2.49 -6.77 -2.17
C LEU A 93 3.12 -5.87 -3.25
N LEU A 94 2.39 -4.82 -3.67
CA LEU A 94 2.81 -3.90 -4.72
C LEU A 94 3.94 -2.96 -4.27
N SER A 95 4.16 -2.76 -2.97
CA SER A 95 5.32 -2.01 -2.47
C SER A 95 6.67 -2.65 -2.84
N ARG A 96 6.68 -3.91 -3.30
CA ARG A 96 7.86 -4.62 -3.84
C ARG A 96 8.18 -4.22 -5.29
N ALA A 97 7.27 -3.57 -6.00
CA ALA A 97 7.51 -3.11 -7.36
C ALA A 97 8.58 -2.00 -7.37
N GLU A 98 9.32 -1.91 -8.48
CA GLU A 98 10.21 -0.77 -8.71
C GLU A 98 9.39 0.52 -8.69
N GLY A 99 9.80 1.51 -7.88
CA GLY A 99 9.05 2.74 -7.67
C GLY A 99 7.86 2.64 -6.71
N GLY A 100 7.59 1.46 -6.13
CA GLY A 100 6.50 1.25 -5.18
C GLY A 100 5.10 1.37 -5.79
N VAL A 101 4.12 1.71 -4.95
CA VAL A 101 2.72 1.91 -5.36
C VAL A 101 2.19 3.23 -4.79
N THR A 102 1.50 4.00 -5.64
CA THR A 102 0.82 5.24 -5.24
C THR A 102 -0.64 5.17 -5.65
N ALA A 103 -1.54 5.13 -4.67
CA ALA A 103 -2.98 5.14 -4.89
C ALA A 103 -3.72 5.57 -3.62
N LEU A 104 -4.97 6.03 -3.76
CA LEU A 104 -5.86 6.31 -2.62
C LEU A 104 -5.24 7.24 -1.56
N GLY A 105 -4.44 8.23 -2.01
CA GLY A 105 -3.76 9.18 -1.13
C GLY A 105 -2.60 8.59 -0.32
N VAL A 106 -2.12 7.39 -0.66
CA VAL A 106 -1.00 6.72 0.00
C VAL A 106 0.05 6.30 -1.02
N HIS A 107 1.32 6.48 -0.67
CA HIS A 107 2.45 5.85 -1.33
C HIS A 107 3.04 4.79 -0.42
N ALA A 108 3.42 3.63 -0.97
CA ALA A 108 4.14 2.59 -0.27
C ALA A 108 5.27 2.00 -1.12
N CYS A 109 6.49 1.97 -0.59
CA CYS A 109 7.65 1.35 -1.23
C CYS A 109 8.53 0.63 -0.19
N ARG A 110 9.34 -0.33 -0.64
CA ARG A 110 10.29 -1.05 0.25
C ARG A 110 11.71 -0.51 0.17
N ALA A 111 12.13 -0.06 -1.01
CA ALA A 111 13.48 0.48 -1.23
C ALA A 111 13.40 1.93 -1.67
N PRO A 112 14.40 2.76 -1.32
CA PRO A 112 14.52 4.11 -1.86
C PRO A 112 14.57 4.10 -3.38
N HIS A 113 13.91 5.08 -4.00
CA HIS A 113 13.88 5.25 -5.43
C HIS A 113 13.72 6.72 -5.82
N GLU A 114 14.08 7.04 -7.06
CA GLU A 114 13.87 8.38 -7.61
C GLU A 114 12.38 8.74 -7.61
N GLY A 115 12.07 9.99 -7.26
CA GLY A 115 10.69 10.50 -7.21
C GLY A 115 9.84 9.94 -6.07
N CYS A 116 10.43 9.31 -5.05
CA CYS A 116 9.67 8.83 -3.89
C CYS A 116 9.04 10.01 -3.12
N PRO A 117 7.71 10.03 -2.90
CA PRO A 117 7.01 11.11 -2.19
C PRO A 117 7.45 11.33 -0.74
N GLY A 118 8.15 10.38 -0.12
CA GLY A 118 8.64 10.49 1.26
C GLY A 118 10.16 10.70 1.36
N ALA A 119 10.88 10.93 0.26
CA ALA A 119 12.33 11.13 0.25
C ALA A 119 12.79 12.56 0.63
N HIS A 120 12.05 13.22 1.52
CA HIS A 120 12.35 14.57 2.00
C HIS A 120 13.34 14.59 3.17
#